data_AF-A0A6J7NR40-F1
#
_entry.id   AF-A0A6J7NR40-F1
#
_cell.length_a   1.000
_cell.length_b   1.000
_cell.length_c   1.000
_cell.angle_alpha   90.00
_cell.angle_beta   90.00
_cell.angle_gamma   90.00
#
_symmetry.space_group_name_H-M   'P 1'
#
loop_
_entity.id
_entity.type
_entity.pdbx_description
1 polymer ?
#
loop_
_entity_poly.entity_id
_entity_poly.type
_entity_poly.pdbx_seq_one_letter_code
_entity_poly.pdbx_strand_id
1 'polypeptide(L)'
;MQRLDDLGDHTTYPHYPWGWAIAGNTPFQRWKRETHEGGIGDPLIVRWPEMVDQGTVRDQYVHAIIDVSGTPYVDVAGDIERAWMTQ
;
A
#
# COMPACT_ATOMS: atom_id res chain seq x y z
N MET A 1 28.94 1.15 -23.47
CA MET A 1 27.57 0.59 -23.45
C MET A 1 27.65 -0.91 -23.73
N GLN A 2 28.31 -1.69 -22.87
CA GLN A 2 28.73 -3.07 -23.18
C GLN A 2 27.80 -4.17 -22.63
N ARG A 3 26.77 -3.82 -21.86
CA ARG A 3 25.89 -4.78 -21.16
C ARG A 3 24.41 -4.41 -21.28
N LEU A 4 24.02 -3.80 -22.40
CA LEU A 4 22.61 -3.43 -22.61
C LEU A 4 21.73 -4.66 -22.77
N ASP A 5 22.23 -5.69 -23.44
CA ASP A 5 21.48 -6.93 -23.69
C ASP A 5 21.28 -7.76 -22.41
N ASP A 6 22.07 -7.49 -21.36
CA ASP A 6 21.97 -8.16 -20.06
C ASP A 6 20.93 -7.50 -19.12
N LEU A 7 20.35 -6.35 -19.47
CA LEU A 7 19.44 -5.63 -18.56
C LEU A 7 18.20 -6.48 -18.23
N GLY A 8 17.99 -6.74 -16.93
CA GLY A 8 16.86 -7.53 -16.45
C GLY A 8 17.12 -9.03 -16.41
N ASP A 9 18.30 -9.48 -16.85
CA ASP A 9 18.75 -10.84 -16.61
C ASP A 9 19.04 -11.07 -15.12
N HIS A 10 18.82 -12.31 -14.66
CA HIS A 10 19.04 -12.75 -13.29
C HIS A 10 20.49 -12.57 -12.78
N THR A 11 21.47 -12.43 -13.68
CA THR A 11 22.87 -12.13 -13.33
C THR A 11 23.13 -10.65 -13.07
N THR A 12 22.12 -9.78 -13.22
CA THR A 12 22.23 -8.33 -13.02
C THR A 12 21.39 -7.86 -11.84
N TYR A 13 21.87 -6.80 -11.17
CA TYR A 13 21.13 -6.13 -10.09
C TYR A 13 21.11 -4.61 -10.32
N PRO A 14 20.43 -4.13 -11.38
CA PRO A 14 20.41 -2.72 -11.71
C PRO A 14 19.54 -1.93 -10.74
N HIS A 15 20.01 -0.74 -10.35
CA HIS A 15 19.15 0.27 -9.74
C HIS A 15 18.56 1.15 -10.82
N TYR A 16 17.24 1.34 -10.79
CA TYR A 16 16.60 2.25 -11.72
C TYR A 16 16.99 3.72 -11.39
N PRO A 17 17.09 4.60 -12.41
CA PRO A 17 17.47 6.00 -12.20
C PRO A 17 16.50 6.77 -11.31
N TRP A 18 17.01 7.71 -10.52
CA TRP A 18 16.19 8.55 -9.63
C TRP A 18 15.08 9.34 -10.33
N GLY A 19 15.26 9.70 -11.60
CA GLY A 19 14.21 10.37 -12.39
C GLY A 19 12.91 9.57 -12.45
N TRP A 20 13.00 8.25 -12.53
CA TRP A 20 11.82 7.37 -12.49
C TRP A 20 11.19 7.29 -11.11
N ALA A 21 11.98 7.42 -10.03
CA ALA A 21 11.43 7.50 -8.66
C ALA A 21 10.58 8.76 -8.48
N ILE A 22 11.10 9.90 -8.94
CA ILE A 22 10.40 11.20 -8.84
C ILE A 22 9.13 11.18 -9.70
N ALA A 23 9.21 10.63 -10.92
CA ALA A 23 8.04 10.51 -11.79
C ALA A 23 6.94 9.64 -11.16
N GLY A 24 7.31 8.52 -10.54
CA GLY A 24 6.36 7.62 -9.87
C GLY A 24 5.67 8.23 -8.65
N ASN A 25 6.32 9.17 -7.97
CA ASN A 25 5.77 9.78 -6.76
C ASN A 25 5.04 11.10 -7.02
N THR A 26 5.07 11.62 -8.25
CA THR A 26 4.39 12.88 -8.59
C THR A 26 2.88 12.78 -8.29
N PRO A 27 2.27 13.77 -7.61
CA PRO A 27 2.78 15.13 -7.32
C PRO A 27 3.58 15.27 -6.02
N PHE A 28 3.79 14.18 -5.29
CA PHE A 28 4.41 14.17 -3.97
C PHE A 28 5.95 14.24 -4.02
N GLN A 29 6.54 14.81 -2.96
CA GLN A 29 7.98 15.03 -2.90
C GLN A 29 8.76 13.78 -2.44
N ARG A 30 9.93 13.58 -3.05
CA ARG A 30 10.93 12.55 -2.71
C ARG A 30 10.44 11.10 -2.90
N TRP A 31 11.07 10.13 -2.22
CA TRP A 31 10.86 8.69 -2.39
C TRP A 31 11.19 7.91 -1.12
N LYS A 32 11.04 6.58 -1.17
CA LYS A 32 11.34 5.63 -0.08
C LYS A 32 12.60 6.01 0.70
N ARG A 33 12.53 5.95 2.03
CA ARG A 33 13.52 6.38 3.06
C ARG A 33 13.36 7.83 3.53
N GLU A 34 12.64 8.66 2.78
CA GLU A 34 12.37 10.04 3.14
C GLU A 34 11.03 10.18 3.88
N THR A 35 10.90 11.19 4.73
CA THR A 35 9.67 11.47 5.51
C THR A 35 8.67 12.37 4.78
N HIS A 36 8.95 12.71 3.51
CA HIS A 36 8.05 13.49 2.67
C HIS A 36 6.97 12.55 2.10
N GLU A 37 5.84 13.09 1.63
CA GLU A 37 4.69 12.29 1.16
C GLU A 37 5.06 11.23 0.11
N GLY A 38 6.03 11.47 -0.77
CA GLY A 38 6.49 10.47 -1.75
C GLY A 38 7.29 9.31 -1.14
N GLY A 39 7.67 9.41 0.13
CA GLY A 39 8.36 8.35 0.88
C GLY A 39 7.51 7.61 1.91
N ILE A 40 6.35 8.15 2.27
CA ILE A 40 5.45 7.60 3.31
C ILE A 40 3.99 7.39 2.85
N GLY A 41 3.60 7.94 1.70
CA GLY A 41 2.26 7.84 1.15
C GLY A 41 2.18 6.76 0.08
N ASP A 42 1.21 5.87 0.23
CA ASP A 42 0.93 4.78 -0.71
C ASP A 42 -0.58 4.75 -1.01
N PRO A 43 -0.99 4.33 -2.23
CA PRO A 43 -2.39 4.11 -2.54
C PRO A 43 -2.95 2.93 -1.75
N LEU A 44 -4.07 3.14 -1.05
CA LEU A 44 -4.80 2.09 -0.34
C LEU A 44 -6.09 1.74 -1.09
N ILE A 45 -6.20 0.48 -1.53
CA ILE A 45 -7.40 -0.05 -2.19
C ILE A 45 -8.01 -1.12 -1.28
N VAL A 46 -9.29 -0.95 -0.93
CA VAL A 46 -10.03 -1.89 -0.08
C VAL A 46 -11.25 -2.40 -0.84
N ARG A 47 -11.47 -3.72 -0.79
CA ARG A 47 -12.67 -4.37 -1.32
C ARG A 47 -13.38 -5.13 -0.22
N TRP A 48 -14.52 -4.61 0.23
CA TRP A 48 -15.38 -5.25 1.22
C TRP A 48 -16.85 -5.03 0.88
N PRO A 49 -17.47 -5.91 0.07
CA PRO A 49 -18.79 -5.68 -0.51
C PRO A 49 -19.92 -5.42 0.49
N GLU A 50 -19.81 -5.96 1.71
CA GLU A 50 -20.84 -5.85 2.75
C GLU A 50 -20.68 -4.58 3.63
N MET A 51 -19.50 -3.96 3.65
CA MET A 51 -19.15 -2.89 4.60
C MET A 51 -18.75 -1.57 3.93
N VAL A 52 -18.35 -1.58 2.66
CA VAL A 52 -17.92 -0.37 1.95
C VAL A 52 -18.54 -0.27 0.56
N ASP A 53 -18.96 0.94 0.20
CA ASP A 53 -19.40 1.26 -1.17
C ASP A 53 -18.29 0.94 -2.19
N GLN A 54 -18.67 0.33 -3.31
CA GLN A 54 -17.75 -0.03 -4.38
C GLN A 54 -17.53 1.12 -5.37
N GLY A 55 -16.30 1.23 -5.88
CA GLY A 55 -15.96 2.22 -6.90
C GLY A 55 -15.89 3.66 -6.41
N THR A 56 -15.96 3.88 -5.09
CA THR A 56 -15.83 5.22 -4.50
C THR A 56 -14.39 5.53 -4.15
N VAL A 57 -14.00 6.80 -4.31
CA VAL A 57 -12.74 7.34 -3.81
C VAL A 57 -13.04 8.08 -2.53
N ARG A 58 -12.23 7.86 -1.49
CA ARG A 58 -12.36 8.56 -0.23
C ARG A 58 -11.03 9.25 0.13
N ASP A 59 -11.12 10.43 0.72
CA ASP A 59 -10.03 11.36 1.00
C ASP A 59 -9.65 11.42 2.49
N GLN A 60 -10.29 10.62 3.35
CA GLN A 60 -9.95 10.59 4.77
C GLN A 60 -8.51 10.15 4.96
N TYR A 61 -7.83 10.84 5.89
CA TYR A 61 -6.48 10.46 6.31
C TYR A 61 -6.51 9.09 6.98
N VAL A 62 -5.57 8.21 6.60
CA VAL A 62 -5.40 6.86 7.16
C VAL A 62 -3.94 6.62 7.46
N HIS A 63 -3.62 6.34 8.72
CA HIS A 63 -2.31 5.86 9.13
C HIS A 63 -2.29 4.33 9.08
N ALA A 64 -1.76 3.76 7.99
CA ALA A 64 -1.81 2.33 7.70
C ALA A 64 -1.52 1.40 8.90
N ILE A 65 -0.45 1.64 9.66
CA ILE A 65 -0.09 0.75 10.79
C ILE A 65 -1.15 0.77 11.91
N ILE A 66 -1.70 1.93 12.25
CA ILE A 66 -2.56 2.09 13.42
C ILE A 66 -4.00 1.82 13.01
N ASP A 67 -4.42 2.42 11.90
CA ASP A 67 -5.81 2.39 11.48
C ASP A 67 -6.14 1.09 10.77
N VAL A 68 -5.24 0.46 9.99
CA VAL A 68 -5.55 -0.84 9.35
C VAL A 68 -5.45 -2.01 10.34
N SER A 69 -4.55 -1.95 11.32
CA SER A 69 -4.51 -2.97 12.38
C SER A 69 -5.62 -2.80 13.41
N GLY A 70 -6.10 -1.56 13.63
CA GLY A 70 -7.21 -1.22 14.51
C GLY A 70 -8.59 -1.26 13.87
N THR A 71 -8.70 -1.08 12.54
CA THR A 71 -9.92 -1.41 11.78
C THR A 71 -10.10 -2.92 11.78
N PRO A 72 -11.34 -3.40 11.80
CA PRO A 72 -11.75 -4.43 12.74
C PRO A 72 -11.23 -5.82 12.38
N TYR A 73 -10.06 -6.18 12.88
CA TYR A 73 -9.86 -7.53 13.42
C TYR A 73 -10.56 -7.69 14.79
N VAL A 74 -10.75 -6.59 15.54
CA VAL A 74 -11.33 -6.59 16.89
C VAL A 74 -12.86 -6.58 16.90
N ASP A 75 -13.52 -5.91 15.94
CA ASP A 75 -14.99 -5.93 15.82
C ASP A 75 -15.48 -7.24 15.16
N VAL A 76 -14.67 -7.85 14.27
CA VAL A 76 -14.96 -9.16 13.67
C VAL A 76 -14.71 -10.30 14.67
N ALA A 77 -13.75 -10.17 15.60
CA ALA A 77 -13.53 -11.16 16.65
C ALA A 77 -14.75 -11.31 17.59
N GLY A 78 -15.50 -10.23 17.83
CA GLY A 78 -16.74 -10.27 18.60
C GLY A 78 -17.88 -11.04 17.91
N ASP A 79 -17.94 -11.02 16.58
CA ASP A 79 -18.92 -11.76 15.80
C ASP A 79 -18.51 -13.22 15.54
N ILE A 80 -17.20 -13.50 15.44
CA ILE A 80 -16.70 -14.87 15.37
C ILE A 80 -17.02 -15.60 16.68
N GLU A 81 -16.85 -14.98 17.86
CA GLU A 81 -17.22 -15.61 19.14
C GLU A 81 -18.72 -15.92 19.26
N ARG A 82 -19.61 -15.08 18.70
CA ARG A 82 -21.06 -15.37 18.68
C ARG A 82 -21.41 -16.55 17.77
N ALA A 83 -20.70 -16.72 16.66
CA ALA A 83 -20.90 -17.85 15.76
C ALA A 83 -20.51 -19.20 16.39
N TRP A 84 -19.49 -19.23 17.25
CA TRP A 84 -19.03 -20.45 17.93
C TRP A 84 -19.81 -20.81 19.20
N MET A 85 -20.50 -19.85 19.84
CA MET A 85 -21.35 -20.13 21.02
C MET A 85 -22.77 -20.61 20.69
N THR A 86 -23.10 -20.72 19.40
CA THR A 86 -24.42 -21.19 18.93
C THR A 86 -24.36 -22.56 18.25
N GLN A 87 -23.26 -23.32 18.43
CA GLN A 87 -23.14 -24.74 18.08
C GLN A 87 -23.13 -25.62 19.33
#